data_AF-A0A521U4H7-F1
#
_entry.id   AF-A0A521U4H7-F1
#
_cell.length_a   1.000
_cell.length_b   1.000
_cell.length_c   1.000
_cell.angle_alpha   90.00
_cell.angle_beta   90.00
_cell.angle_gamma   90.00
#
_symmetry.space_group_name_H-M   'P 1'
#
loop_
_entity.id
_entity.type
_entity.pdbx_description
1 polymer ?
#
loop_
_entity_poly.entity_id
_entity_poly.type
_entity_poly.pdbx_seq_one_letter_code
_entity_poly.pdbx_strand_id
1 'polypeptide(L)' 'MTRADVAYPLLAQASLLMECQAWLYYLAGDARTAEAIEARADDLWARAEAARASRTRGDA' A
#
# COMPACT_ATOMS: atom_id res chain seq x y z
N MET A 1 14.12 -12.72 11.24
CA MET A 1 13.18 -11.77 10.60
C MET A 1 13.79 -11.30 9.31
N THR A 2 13.20 -11.70 8.18
CA THR A 2 13.66 -11.38 6.83
C THR A 2 13.20 -9.98 6.42
N ARG A 3 13.81 -9.42 5.37
CA ARG A 3 13.34 -8.17 4.76
C ARG A 3 11.88 -8.27 4.31
N ALA A 4 11.44 -9.45 3.85
CA ALA A 4 10.06 -9.70 3.42
C ALA A 4 9.07 -9.68 4.60
N ASP A 5 9.47 -10.21 5.76
CA ASP A 5 8.65 -10.21 6.99
C ASP A 5 8.33 -8.81 7.49
N VAL A 6 9.26 -7.86 7.28
CA VAL A 6 9.09 -6.45 7.66
C VAL A 6 8.37 -5.66 6.56
N ALA A 7 8.66 -5.95 5.29
CA ALA A 7 8.15 -5.18 4.17
C ALA A 7 6.63 -5.28 4.00
N TYR A 8 6.03 -6.48 4.10
CA TYR A 8 4.59 -6.66 3.93
C TYR A 8 3.76 -5.79 4.90
N PRO A 9 3.91 -5.92 6.23
CA PRO A 9 3.05 -5.17 7.16
C PRO A 9 3.24 -3.65 7.02
N LEU A 10 4.47 -3.17 6.77
CA LEU A 10 4.73 -1.74 6.58
C LEU A 10 4.07 -1.18 5.32
N LEU A 11 4.23 -1.88 4.18
CA LEU A 11 3.67 -1.43 2.91
C LEU A 11 2.14 -1.52 2.88
N ALA A 12 1.57 -2.58 3.46
CA ALA A 12 0.12 -2.72 3.59
C ALA A 12 -0.49 -1.61 4.46
N GLN A 13 0.13 -1.28 5.60
CA GLN A 13 -0.33 -0.16 6.45
C GLN A 13 -0.20 1.18 5.74
N ALA A 14 0.90 1.41 5.00
CA ALA A 14 1.09 2.63 4.23
C ALA A 14 0.04 2.78 3.11
N SER A 15 -0.33 1.69 2.43
CA SER A 15 -1.43 1.67 1.44
C SER A 15 -2.74 2.12 2.07
N LEU A 16 -3.11 1.51 3.20
CA LEU A 16 -4.35 1.85 3.92
C LEU A 16 -4.38 3.32 4.36
N LEU A 17 -3.25 3.85 4.85
CA LEU A 17 -3.16 5.27 5.22
C LEU A 17 -3.35 6.19 4.01
N MET A 18 -2.82 5.81 2.83
CA MET A 18 -3.02 6.56 1.59
C MET A 18 -4.50 6.53 1.16
N GLU A 19 -5.17 5.39 1.22
CA GLU A 19 -6.62 5.29 0.92
C GLU A 19 -7.45 6.19 1.84
N CYS A 20 -7.17 6.18 3.15
CA CYS A 20 -7.80 7.09 4.11
C CYS A 20 -7.55 8.56 3.75
N GLN A 21 -6.33 8.90 3.32
CA GLN A 21 -5.99 10.25 2.91
C GLN A 21 -6.71 10.65 1.61
N ALA A 22 -6.79 9.77 0.61
CA ALA A 22 -7.54 10.01 -0.62
C ALA A 22 -9.02 10.31 -0.33
N TRP A 23 -9.63 9.58 0.60
CA TRP A 23 -11.01 9.83 1.03
C TRP A 23 -11.20 11.24 1.61
N LEU A 24 -10.24 11.75 2.39
CA LEU A 24 -10.29 13.13 2.89
C LEU A 24 -10.22 14.17 1.75
N TYR A 25 -9.45 13.91 0.70
CA TYR A 25 -9.41 14.79 -0.48
C TYR A 25 -10.69 14.74 -1.31
N TYR A 26 -11.33 13.57 -1.43
CA TYR A 26 -12.66 13.49 -2.03
C TYR A 26 -13.68 14.32 -1.26
N LEU A 27 -13.68 14.24 0.08
CA LEU A 27 -14.55 15.06 0.92
C LEU A 27 -14.27 16.57 0.80
N ALA A 28 -13.01 16.94 0.58
CA ALA A 28 -12.60 18.32 0.34
C ALA A 28 -12.92 18.82 -1.09
N GLY A 29 -13.43 17.95 -1.97
CA GLY A 29 -13.74 18.27 -3.37
C GLY A 29 -12.53 18.28 -4.31
N ASP A 30 -11.37 17.78 -3.87
CA ASP A 30 -10.15 17.69 -4.69
C ASP A 30 -9.94 16.26 -5.21
N ALA A 31 -10.75 15.89 -6.20
CA ALA A 31 -10.72 14.56 -6.81
C ALA A 31 -9.36 14.25 -7.47
N ARG A 32 -8.70 15.25 -8.07
CA ARG A 32 -7.41 15.03 -8.75
C ARG A 32 -6.32 14.60 -7.76
N THR A 33 -6.27 15.24 -6.60
CA THR A 33 -5.31 14.85 -5.55
C THR A 33 -5.69 13.50 -4.94
N ALA A 34 -6.98 13.22 -4.78
CA ALA A 34 -7.44 11.92 -4.29
C ALA A 34 -7.00 10.77 -5.22
N GLU A 35 -7.27 10.86 -6.53
CA GLU A 35 -6.87 9.85 -7.53
C GLU A 35 -5.35 9.65 -7.56
N ALA A 36 -4.57 10.74 -7.44
CA ALA A 36 -3.11 10.65 -7.39
C ALA A 36 -2.62 9.90 -6.13
N ILE A 37 -3.32 10.03 -5.01
CA ILE A 37 -3.01 9.31 -3.77
C ILE A 37 -3.44 7.84 -3.87
N GLU A 38 -4.61 7.55 -4.46
CA GLU A 38 -5.07 6.17 -4.72
C GLU A 38 -4.06 5.42 -5.59
N ALA A 39 -3.55 6.03 -6.66
CA ALA A 39 -2.50 5.42 -7.47
C ALA A 39 -1.22 5.09 -6.69
N ARG A 40 -0.90 5.84 -5.62
CA ARG A 40 0.23 5.54 -4.72
C ARG A 40 -0.12 4.46 -3.71
N ALA A 41 -1.38 4.38 -3.25
CA ALA A 41 -1.86 3.28 -2.43
C ALA A 41 -1.73 1.95 -3.20
N ASP A 42 -2.22 1.91 -4.44
CA ASP A 42 -2.14 0.73 -5.32
C ASP A 42 -0.70 0.26 -5.54
N ASP A 43 0.24 1.18 -5.79
CA ASP A 43 1.68 0.85 -5.90
C ASP A 43 2.22 0.21 -4.61
N LEU A 44 1.86 0.75 -3.44
CA LEU A 44 2.28 0.22 -2.15
C LEU A 44 1.69 -1.17 -1.90
N TRP A 45 0.41 -1.36 -2.22
CA TRP A 45 -0.27 -2.66 -2.11
C TRP A 45 0.36 -3.72 -3.02
N ALA A 46 0.61 -3.38 -4.29
CA ALA A 46 1.27 -4.29 -5.23
C ALA A 46 2.65 -4.74 -4.72
N ARG A 47 3.41 -3.82 -4.12
CA ARG A 47 4.72 -4.10 -3.51
C ARG A 47 4.59 -4.93 -2.22
N ALA A 48 3.54 -4.73 -1.43
CA ALA A 48 3.25 -5.55 -0.26
C ALA A 48 2.98 -7.00 -0.70
N GLU A 49 2.10 -7.22 -1.68
CA GLU A 49 1.78 -8.55 -2.18
C GLU A 49 3.00 -9.25 -2.81
N ALA A 50 3.86 -8.50 -3.51
CA ALA A 50 5.14 -9.03 -3.99
C ALA A 50 6.05 -9.51 -2.84
N ALA A 51 6.13 -8.75 -1.74
CA ALA A 51 6.90 -9.15 -0.56
C ALA A 51 6.31 -10.40 0.12
N ARG A 52 4.98 -10.48 0.24
CA ARG A 52 4.25 -11.65 0.75
C ARG A 52 4.52 -12.90 -0.08
N ALA A 53 4.43 -12.79 -1.40
CA ALA A 53 4.68 -13.89 -2.33
C ALA A 53 6.16 -14.30 -2.41
N SER A 54 7.09 -13.41 -2.07
CA SER A 54 8.52 -13.76 -1.94
C SER A 54 8.78 -14.57 -0.67
N ARG A 55 8.07 -14.29 0.43
CA ARG A 55 8.19 -15.06 1.68
C ARG A 55 7.70 -16.50 1.49
N THR A 56 6.50 -16.68 0.92
CA THR A 56 5.91 -18.01 0.72
C THR A 56 6.75 -18.93 -0.18
N ARG A 57 7.56 -18.38 -1.09
CA ARG A 57 8.50 -19.14 -1.93
C ARG A 57 9.83 -19.48 -1.24
N GLY A 58 10.24 -18.70 -0.23
CA GLY A 58 11.44 -18.97 0.55
C GLY A 58 11.22 -19.96 1.70
N ASP A 59 9.96 -20.17 2.09
CA ASP A 59 9.55 -21.09 3.15
C ASP A 59 9.15 -22.49 2.63
N ALA A 60 9.05 -22.69 1.30
CA ALA A 60 8.70 -23.96 0.64
C ALA A 60 9.94 -24.72 0.18
#